data_AF-A0A9D1FI09-F1
#
_entry.id   AF-A0A9D1FI09-F1
#
_cell.length_a   1.000
_cell.length_b   1.000
_cell.length_c   1.000
_cell.angle_alpha   90.00
_cell.angle_beta   90.00
_cell.angle_gamma   90.00
#
_symmetry.space_group_name_H-M   'P 1'
#
loop_
_entity.id
_entity.type
_entity.pdbx_description
1 polymer ?
#
loop_
_entity_poly.entity_id
_entity_poly.type
_entity_poly.pdbx_seq_one_letter_code
_entity_poly.pdbx_strand_id
1 'polypeptide(L)'
;MHKSLKILILTDSTSWMNKYNTDLKQKLEKLGHLVKLIHSKNEIENSDVAFFLSCFEIISNNLLSLSKNNIVVHASNLPKGKGWSPASWQILEGENTIPLTLFEANEKTDAGKIYIQDKLLLDGSELLDEWQKKLGKKIVQMCLEYVLKRDTIKGIPQQGEETFYKKRTPKDSELDINKTIKEQFNLFRIVDNEKYPAFFKFKDKTYILKIESIKPQEREREREREEPNS
;
A
#
# COMPACT_ATOMS: atom_id res chain seq x y z
N MET A 1 -2.10 32.00 -9.35
CA MET A 1 -2.94 30.91 -9.91
C MET A 1 -2.07 29.68 -10.03
N HIS A 2 -2.42 28.57 -9.38
CA HIS A 2 -1.72 27.31 -9.62
C HIS A 2 -1.96 26.88 -11.07
N LYS A 3 -0.89 26.52 -11.78
CA LYS A 3 -0.98 26.04 -13.16
C LYS A 3 -1.76 24.74 -13.17
N SER A 4 -2.79 24.64 -14.01
CA SER A 4 -3.49 23.37 -14.21
C SER A 4 -2.52 22.34 -14.80
N LEU A 5 -2.56 21.11 -14.29
CA LEU A 5 -1.67 20.02 -14.66
C LEU A 5 -2.50 18.92 -15.32
N LYS A 6 -1.91 18.23 -16.29
CA LYS A 6 -2.40 16.93 -16.75
C LYS A 6 -1.80 15.84 -15.86
N ILE A 7 -2.64 15.17 -15.08
CA ILE A 7 -2.23 14.14 -14.13
C ILE A 7 -2.80 12.80 -14.56
N LEU A 8 -1.94 11.80 -14.60
CA LEU A 8 -2.31 10.42 -14.84
C LEU A 8 -2.15 9.62 -13.54
N ILE A 9 -3.06 8.70 -13.25
CA ILE A 9 -2.95 7.74 -12.16
C ILE A 9 -3.10 6.35 -12.78
N LEU A 10 -2.05 5.53 -12.73
CA LEU A 10 -2.05 4.13 -13.13
C LEU A 10 -2.07 3.24 -11.89
N THR A 11 -2.99 2.28 -11.89
CA THR A 11 -3.19 1.29 -10.81
C THR A 11 -3.80 0.02 -11.40
N ASP A 12 -3.38 -1.14 -10.92
CA ASP A 12 -4.01 -2.40 -11.36
C ASP A 12 -5.50 -2.44 -11.02
N SER A 13 -6.33 -2.96 -11.93
CA SER A 13 -7.80 -3.02 -11.78
C SER A 13 -8.27 -3.83 -10.56
N THR A 14 -7.44 -4.74 -10.06
CA THR A 14 -7.71 -5.59 -8.89
C THR A 14 -7.08 -5.06 -7.59
N SER A 15 -6.41 -3.91 -7.64
CA SER A 15 -5.72 -3.34 -6.49
C SER A 15 -6.69 -2.87 -5.41
N TRP A 16 -6.36 -3.16 -4.15
CA TRP A 16 -7.02 -2.60 -2.97
C TRP A 16 -6.95 -1.06 -2.94
N MET A 17 -5.99 -0.47 -3.66
CA MET A 17 -5.74 0.95 -3.70
C MET A 17 -6.75 1.73 -4.56
N ASN A 18 -7.54 1.05 -5.40
CA ASN A 18 -8.44 1.69 -6.36
C ASN A 18 -9.45 2.67 -5.72
N LYS A 19 -10.03 2.33 -4.56
CA LYS A 19 -10.93 3.25 -3.85
C LYS A 19 -10.25 4.55 -3.41
N TYR A 20 -8.97 4.48 -3.04
CA TYR A 20 -8.18 5.65 -2.63
C TYR A 20 -7.63 6.42 -3.84
N ASN A 21 -7.35 5.73 -4.95
CA ASN A 21 -6.97 6.39 -6.21
C ASN A 21 -8.14 7.20 -6.78
N THR A 22 -9.38 6.73 -6.62
CA THR A 22 -10.59 7.52 -6.90
C THR A 22 -10.70 8.75 -6.01
N ASP A 23 -10.41 8.63 -4.70
CA ASP A 23 -10.36 9.78 -3.78
C ASP A 23 -9.27 10.79 -4.16
N LEU A 24 -8.06 10.31 -4.51
CA LEU A 24 -6.97 11.15 -5.01
C LEU A 24 -7.38 11.91 -6.28
N LYS A 25 -7.98 11.21 -7.25
CA LYS A 25 -8.51 11.80 -8.48
C LYS A 25 -9.45 12.96 -8.16
N GLN A 26 -10.47 12.72 -7.34
CA GLN A 26 -11.46 13.74 -6.98
C GLN A 26 -10.83 14.95 -6.27
N LYS A 27 -9.85 14.72 -5.40
CA LYS A 27 -9.14 15.81 -4.70
C LYS A 27 -8.27 16.64 -5.66
N LEU A 28 -7.58 16.00 -6.59
CA LEU A 28 -6.78 16.69 -7.60
C LEU A 28 -7.65 17.46 -8.60
N GLU A 29 -8.80 16.91 -9.01
CA GLU A 29 -9.79 17.61 -9.84
C GLU A 29 -10.33 18.86 -9.12
N LYS A 30 -10.61 18.77 -7.81
CA LYS A 30 -11.01 19.93 -6.98
C LYS A 30 -9.93 21.00 -6.88
N LEU A 31 -8.66 20.65 -7.02
CA LEU A 31 -7.54 21.59 -7.09
C LEU A 31 -7.38 22.22 -8.50
N GLY A 32 -8.22 21.85 -9.47
CA GLY A 32 -8.22 22.42 -10.82
C GLY A 32 -7.31 21.69 -11.82
N HIS A 33 -6.89 20.46 -11.51
CA HIS A 33 -6.09 19.63 -12.42
C HIS A 33 -6.97 18.73 -13.31
N LEU A 34 -6.47 18.39 -14.49
CA LEU A 34 -7.09 17.40 -15.38
C LEU A 34 -6.55 16.02 -15.01
N VAL A 35 -7.40 15.11 -14.55
CA VAL A 35 -6.95 13.83 -13.98
C VAL A 35 -7.55 12.63 -14.72
N LYS A 36 -6.69 11.74 -15.21
CA LYS A 36 -7.08 10.47 -15.82
C LYS A 36 -6.65 9.31 -14.93
N LEU A 37 -7.61 8.49 -14.51
CA LEU A 37 -7.36 7.22 -13.82
C LEU A 37 -7.44 6.10 -14.85
N ILE A 38 -6.38 5.30 -14.96
CA ILE A 38 -6.24 4.21 -15.92
C ILE A 38 -5.84 2.91 -15.22
N HIS A 39 -6.09 1.79 -15.90
CA HIS A 39 -5.82 0.46 -15.36
C HIS A 39 -4.88 -0.39 -16.21
N SER A 40 -4.46 0.12 -17.36
CA SER A 40 -3.48 -0.55 -18.23
C SER A 40 -2.39 0.41 -18.67
N LYS A 41 -1.15 -0.07 -18.71
CA LYS A 41 -0.01 0.69 -19.25
C LYS A 41 -0.21 1.14 -20.70
N ASN A 42 -1.07 0.45 -21.46
CA ASN A 42 -1.38 0.80 -22.85
C ASN A 42 -2.23 2.07 -22.97
N GLU A 43 -2.81 2.56 -21.87
CA GLU A 43 -3.60 3.78 -21.81
C GLU A 43 -2.77 5.00 -21.37
N ILE A 44 -1.47 4.81 -21.11
CA ILE A 44 -0.56 5.89 -20.73
C ILE A 44 -0.45 6.88 -21.89
N GLU A 45 -0.63 8.14 -21.56
CA GLU A 45 -0.56 9.27 -22.49
C GLU A 45 0.29 10.40 -21.91
N ASN A 46 0.51 11.44 -22.73
CA ASN A 46 1.32 12.58 -22.32
C ASN A 46 0.73 13.30 -21.10
N SER A 47 1.53 13.44 -20.04
CA SER A 47 1.10 14.07 -18.79
C SER A 47 2.21 14.93 -18.15
N ASP A 48 1.82 15.85 -17.27
CA ASP A 48 2.79 16.58 -16.44
C ASP A 48 3.25 15.73 -15.25
N VAL A 49 2.36 14.89 -14.71
CA VAL A 49 2.65 13.97 -13.60
C VAL A 49 1.90 12.66 -13.83
N ALA A 50 2.60 11.53 -13.79
CA ALA A 50 2.01 10.20 -13.72
C ALA A 50 2.28 9.58 -12.34
N PHE A 51 1.24 9.17 -11.64
CA PHE A 51 1.32 8.39 -10.41
C PHE A 51 1.18 6.90 -10.74
N PHE A 52 2.11 6.08 -10.28
CA PHE A 52 2.09 4.62 -10.39
C PHE A 52 1.82 4.03 -9.01
N LEU A 53 0.54 3.83 -8.68
CA LEU A 53 0.10 3.47 -7.34
C LEU A 53 -0.45 2.04 -7.34
N SER A 54 0.32 1.10 -6.78
CA SER A 54 0.01 -0.34 -6.84
C SER A 54 -0.06 -0.88 -8.27
N CYS A 55 0.95 -0.57 -9.08
CA CYS A 55 1.16 -1.18 -10.39
C CYS A 55 2.12 -2.38 -10.26
N PHE A 56 1.73 -3.54 -10.80
CA PHE A 56 2.51 -4.79 -10.73
C PHE A 56 3.43 -4.99 -11.92
N GLU A 57 3.29 -4.18 -12.96
CA GLU A 57 4.10 -4.25 -14.16
C GLU A 57 5.24 -3.23 -14.14
N ILE A 58 6.38 -3.63 -14.68
CA ILE A 58 7.48 -2.71 -14.93
C ILE A 58 7.10 -1.82 -16.12
N ILE A 59 7.15 -0.51 -15.92
CA ILE A 59 6.88 0.48 -16.96
C ILE A 59 8.18 0.77 -17.70
N SER A 60 8.17 0.55 -19.01
CA SER A 60 9.31 0.76 -19.87
C SER A 60 9.61 2.26 -20.05
N ASN A 61 10.86 2.59 -20.36
CA ASN A 61 11.30 3.98 -20.53
C ASN A 61 10.53 4.79 -21.56
N ASN A 62 10.17 4.17 -22.68
CA ASN A 62 9.36 4.84 -23.69
C ASN A 62 8.03 5.34 -23.09
N LEU A 63 7.41 4.57 -22.19
CA LEU A 63 6.19 4.97 -21.51
C LEU A 63 6.46 6.00 -20.39
N LEU A 64 7.53 5.81 -19.59
CA LEU A 64 7.93 6.80 -18.57
C LEU A 64 8.25 8.17 -19.20
N SER A 65 8.80 8.19 -20.42
CA SER A 65 9.16 9.42 -21.13
C SER A 65 7.96 10.28 -21.57
N LEU A 66 6.74 9.71 -21.56
CA LEU A 66 5.50 10.46 -21.86
C LEU A 66 5.12 11.43 -20.75
N SER A 67 5.66 11.26 -19.55
CA SER A 67 5.35 12.09 -18.40
C SER A 67 6.60 12.83 -17.91
N LYS A 68 6.43 14.10 -17.51
CA LYS A 68 7.56 14.89 -16.98
C LYS A 68 8.04 14.40 -15.62
N ASN A 69 7.10 13.88 -14.82
CA ASN A 69 7.37 13.24 -13.54
C ASN A 69 6.57 11.94 -13.44
N ASN A 70 7.24 10.90 -12.96
CA ASN A 70 6.75 9.55 -12.80
C ASN A 70 6.89 9.21 -11.32
N ILE A 71 5.79 9.22 -10.58
CA ILE A 71 5.81 9.20 -9.11
C ILE A 71 5.27 7.89 -8.59
N VAL A 72 6.05 7.25 -7.73
CA VAL A 72 5.68 6.04 -7.01
C VAL A 72 5.70 6.35 -5.51
N VAL A 73 4.79 5.73 -4.77
CA VAL A 73 4.85 5.68 -3.30
C VAL A 73 5.11 4.24 -2.88
N HIS A 74 6.23 4.03 -2.20
CA HIS A 74 6.66 2.72 -1.74
C HIS A 74 6.75 2.67 -0.23
N ALA A 75 6.21 1.60 0.38
CA ALA A 75 6.05 1.54 1.83
C ALA A 75 7.29 0.97 2.53
N SER A 76 8.47 1.54 2.23
CA SER A 76 9.72 1.26 2.94
C SER A 76 10.63 2.49 3.03
N ASN A 77 11.73 2.34 3.78
CA ASN A 77 12.79 3.35 3.91
C ASN A 77 13.86 3.15 2.82
N LEU A 78 13.51 3.49 1.57
CA LEU A 78 14.42 3.32 0.43
C LEU A 78 15.78 4.00 0.68
N PRO A 79 16.90 3.32 0.36
CA PRO A 79 17.01 2.12 -0.48
C PRO A 79 16.76 0.77 0.22
N LYS A 80 16.42 0.74 1.51
CA LYS A 80 16.07 -0.50 2.22
C LYS A 80 14.63 -0.91 1.93
N GLY A 81 14.39 -2.20 1.74
CA GLY A 81 13.07 -2.78 1.55
C GLY A 81 12.47 -2.49 0.18
N LYS A 82 13.28 -2.54 -0.89
CA LYS A 82 12.82 -2.53 -2.29
C LYS A 82 11.98 -3.78 -2.61
N GLY A 83 11.25 -3.78 -3.71
CA GLY A 83 10.56 -4.96 -4.22
C GLY A 83 9.13 -5.07 -3.73
N TRP A 84 8.72 -6.25 -3.24
CA TRP A 84 7.29 -6.58 -3.14
C TRP A 84 6.72 -6.38 -1.74
N SER A 85 5.52 -5.77 -1.68
CA SER A 85 4.67 -5.67 -0.49
C SER A 85 5.42 -5.32 0.81
N PRO A 86 6.25 -4.26 0.83
CA PRO A 86 7.15 -3.97 1.95
C PRO A 86 6.42 -3.72 3.27
N ALA A 87 5.22 -3.14 3.24
CA ALA A 87 4.40 -2.95 4.45
C ALA A 87 4.05 -4.28 5.12
N SER A 88 3.66 -5.29 4.34
CA SER A 88 3.32 -6.61 4.87
C SER A 88 4.54 -7.33 5.47
N TRP A 89 5.72 -7.21 4.84
CA TRP A 89 6.95 -7.77 5.39
C TRP A 89 7.37 -7.12 6.70
N GLN A 90 7.34 -5.79 6.76
CA GLN A 90 7.68 -5.07 7.99
C GLN A 90 6.69 -5.39 9.13
N ILE A 91 5.39 -5.51 8.82
CA ILE A 91 4.41 -5.98 9.81
C ILE A 91 4.75 -7.39 10.31
N LEU A 92 5.11 -8.32 9.41
CA LEU A 92 5.55 -9.68 9.78
C LEU A 92 6.79 -9.66 10.69
N GLU A 93 7.72 -8.74 10.44
CA GLU A 93 8.94 -8.53 11.23
C GLU A 93 8.66 -7.89 12.61
N GLY A 94 7.41 -7.48 12.88
CA GLY A 94 7.01 -6.90 14.15
C GLY A 94 7.02 -5.37 14.18
N GLU A 95 7.25 -4.73 13.04
CA GLU A 95 7.27 -3.28 12.95
C GLU A 95 5.85 -2.69 12.97
N ASN A 96 5.70 -1.64 13.79
CA ASN A 96 4.48 -0.84 13.87
C ASN A 96 4.68 0.59 13.34
N THR A 97 5.90 0.95 12.96
CA THR A 97 6.19 2.19 12.24
C THR A 97 6.65 1.84 10.84
N ILE A 98 5.77 2.02 9.86
CA ILE A 98 6.07 1.66 8.47
C ILE A 98 6.56 2.90 7.73
N PRO A 99 7.85 3.03 7.39
CA PRO A 99 8.35 4.11 6.56
C PRO A 99 7.70 4.09 5.17
N LEU A 100 7.46 5.27 4.63
CA LEU A 100 6.91 5.48 3.29
C LEU A 100 7.83 6.43 2.55
N THR A 101 8.07 6.14 1.29
CA THR A 101 8.93 6.94 0.41
C THR A 101 8.20 7.21 -0.89
N LEU A 102 8.01 8.50 -1.21
CA LEU A 102 7.55 8.97 -2.51
C LEU A 102 8.79 9.37 -3.33
N PHE A 103 8.95 8.76 -4.50
CA PHE A 103 10.15 8.90 -5.32
C PHE A 103 9.82 8.94 -6.82
N GLU A 104 10.78 9.41 -7.60
CA GLU A 104 10.75 9.41 -9.07
C GLU A 104 11.05 8.01 -9.61
N ALA A 105 10.15 7.39 -10.37
CA ALA A 105 10.42 6.12 -11.04
C ALA A 105 11.50 6.29 -12.12
N ASN A 106 12.33 5.27 -12.28
CA ASN A 106 13.29 5.16 -13.37
C ASN A 106 13.39 3.69 -13.84
N GLU A 107 14.33 3.39 -14.74
CA GLU A 107 14.58 2.03 -15.25
C GLU A 107 14.82 0.98 -14.17
N LYS A 108 15.39 1.38 -13.04
CA LYS A 108 15.78 0.50 -11.96
C LYS A 108 14.67 0.47 -10.92
N THR A 109 14.23 -0.73 -10.54
CA THR A 109 13.20 -0.93 -9.53
C THR A 109 13.55 -0.19 -8.24
N ASP A 110 12.63 0.69 -7.81
CA ASP A 110 12.70 1.45 -6.55
C ASP A 110 14.01 2.22 -6.32
N ALA A 111 14.68 2.71 -7.37
CA ALA A 111 16.03 3.28 -7.28
C ALA A 111 16.13 4.76 -7.70
N GLY A 112 15.01 5.44 -7.94
CA GLY A 112 15.06 6.84 -8.33
C GLY A 112 15.09 7.81 -7.15
N LYS A 113 15.09 9.12 -7.48
CA LYS A 113 15.29 10.19 -6.49
C LYS A 113 14.10 10.28 -5.55
N ILE A 114 14.38 10.39 -4.25
CA ILE A 114 13.37 10.55 -3.21
C ILE A 114 12.92 12.01 -3.15
N TYR A 115 11.61 12.22 -3.12
CA TYR A 115 11.02 13.55 -2.93
C TYR A 115 10.49 13.73 -1.50
N ILE A 116 9.76 12.75 -0.98
CA ILE A 116 9.13 12.82 0.34
C ILE A 116 9.36 11.50 1.06
N GLN A 117 9.75 11.57 2.32
CA GLN A 117 9.70 10.44 3.25
C GLN A 117 8.77 10.77 4.40
N ASP A 118 8.00 9.78 4.81
CA ASP A 118 7.06 9.88 5.92
C ASP A 118 6.95 8.50 6.59
N LYS A 119 6.10 8.38 7.60
CA LYS A 119 5.83 7.12 8.30
C LYS A 119 4.34 6.93 8.55
N LEU A 120 3.92 5.67 8.47
CA LEU A 120 2.62 5.20 8.91
C LEU A 120 2.78 4.62 10.32
N LEU A 121 1.96 5.08 11.25
CA LEU A 121 1.93 4.55 12.62
C LEU A 121 0.78 3.56 12.75
N LEU A 122 1.13 2.37 13.23
CA LEU A 122 0.22 1.27 13.56
C LEU A 122 0.26 1.02 15.07
N ASP A 123 -0.85 0.53 15.61
CA ASP A 123 -0.97 0.17 17.03
C ASP A 123 -0.58 -1.29 17.31
N GLY A 124 -0.47 -2.12 16.26
CA GLY A 124 -0.10 -3.53 16.41
C GLY A 124 -1.29 -4.48 16.40
N SER A 125 -2.52 -3.96 16.39
CA SER A 125 -3.76 -4.74 16.43
C SER A 125 -4.46 -4.81 15.08
N GLU A 126 -4.11 -3.93 14.14
CA GLU A 126 -4.85 -3.76 12.89
C GLU A 126 -4.77 -4.97 11.98
N LEU A 127 -5.92 -5.43 11.50
CA LEU A 127 -6.02 -6.41 10.42
C LEU A 127 -5.85 -5.76 9.04
N LEU A 128 -5.78 -6.58 7.99
CA LEU A 128 -5.44 -6.19 6.62
C LEU A 128 -6.15 -4.92 6.16
N ASP A 129 -7.47 -4.90 6.23
CA ASP A 129 -8.29 -3.78 5.78
C ASP A 129 -8.07 -2.51 6.58
N GLU A 130 -7.74 -2.63 7.86
CA GLU A 130 -7.57 -1.50 8.77
C GLU A 130 -6.25 -0.78 8.51
N TRP A 131 -5.13 -1.51 8.45
CA TRP A 131 -3.85 -0.88 8.14
C TRP A 131 -3.76 -0.46 6.66
N GLN A 132 -4.36 -1.21 5.72
CA GLN A 132 -4.48 -0.75 4.33
C GLN A 132 -5.28 0.55 4.23
N LYS A 133 -6.32 0.71 5.06
CA LYS A 133 -7.07 1.96 5.11
C LYS A 133 -6.25 3.14 5.61
N LYS A 134 -5.44 2.94 6.65
CA LYS A 134 -4.51 3.98 7.13
C LYS A 134 -3.45 4.28 6.06
N LEU A 135 -2.88 3.25 5.44
CA LEU A 135 -1.87 3.36 4.38
C LEU A 135 -2.39 4.10 3.14
N GLY A 136 -3.56 3.71 2.61
CA GLY A 136 -4.15 4.32 1.42
C GLY A 136 -4.40 5.81 1.60
N LYS A 137 -4.93 6.23 2.76
CA LYS A 137 -5.09 7.66 3.09
C LYS A 137 -3.76 8.41 3.14
N LYS A 138 -2.72 7.78 3.69
CA LYS A 138 -1.38 8.36 3.77
C LYS A 138 -0.74 8.51 2.39
N ILE A 139 -0.90 7.53 1.51
CA ILE A 139 -0.45 7.61 0.10
C ILE A 139 -1.14 8.77 -0.62
N VAL A 140 -2.46 8.90 -0.47
CA VAL A 140 -3.22 10.05 -1.06
C VAL A 140 -2.67 11.38 -0.55
N GLN A 141 -2.43 11.50 0.76
CA GLN A 141 -1.84 12.69 1.36
C GLN A 141 -0.47 13.03 0.76
N MET A 142 0.43 12.05 0.65
CA MET A 142 1.77 12.26 0.07
C MET A 142 1.70 12.69 -1.40
N CYS A 143 0.78 12.11 -2.19
CA CYS A 143 0.60 12.49 -3.60
C CYS A 143 0.11 13.94 -3.73
N LEU A 144 -0.85 14.36 -2.89
CA LEU A 144 -1.33 15.75 -2.87
C LEU A 144 -0.23 16.72 -2.46
N GLU A 145 0.55 16.37 -1.43
CA GLU A 145 1.69 17.17 -1.00
C GLU A 145 2.73 17.33 -2.12
N TYR A 146 3.03 16.25 -2.84
CA TYR A 146 3.93 16.30 -3.99
C TYR A 146 3.42 17.27 -5.06
N VAL A 147 2.14 17.20 -5.45
CA VAL A 147 1.56 18.10 -6.46
C VAL A 147 1.65 19.56 -6.03
N LEU A 148 1.33 19.85 -4.76
CA LEU A 148 1.37 21.22 -4.22
C LEU A 148 2.79 21.80 -4.17
N LYS A 149 3.81 20.95 -3.97
CA LYS A 149 5.21 21.37 -3.84
C LYS A 149 6.05 21.15 -5.11
N ARG A 150 5.46 20.58 -6.17
CA ARG A 150 6.15 20.07 -7.37
C ARG A 150 7.21 21.01 -7.94
N ASP A 151 6.91 22.30 -8.03
CA ASP A 151 7.80 23.29 -8.66
C ASP A 151 8.97 23.73 -7.76
N THR A 152 8.93 23.35 -6.48
CA THR A 152 9.95 23.73 -5.47
C THR A 152 10.68 22.53 -4.86
N ILE A 153 10.05 21.36 -4.87
CA ILE A 153 10.60 20.14 -4.28
C ILE A 153 11.76 19.62 -5.13
N LYS A 154 12.87 19.26 -4.48
CA LYS A 154 14.05 18.71 -5.15
C LYS A 154 14.23 17.27 -4.74
N GLY A 155 14.36 16.38 -5.73
CA GLY A 155 14.62 14.97 -5.49
C GLY A 155 16.06 14.74 -5.03
N ILE A 156 16.22 13.92 -3.99
CA ILE A 156 17.52 13.56 -3.41
C ILE A 156 17.88 12.13 -3.87
N PRO A 157 19.09 11.88 -4.39
CA PRO A 157 19.53 10.52 -4.70
C PRO A 157 19.51 9.62 -3.45
N GLN A 158 19.10 8.37 -3.62
CA GLN A 158 19.17 7.37 -2.55
C GLN A 158 20.65 7.10 -2.16
N GLN A 159 20.90 6.84 -0.88
CA GLN A 159 22.23 6.52 -0.34
C GLN A 159 22.12 5.40 0.69
N GLY A 160 23.18 4.58 0.79
CA GLY A 160 23.26 3.48 1.74
C GLY A 160 23.00 2.10 1.11
N GLU A 161 22.89 1.10 1.96
CA GLU A 161 22.73 -0.30 1.54
C GLU A 161 21.31 -0.61 1.04
N GLU A 162 21.24 -1.38 -0.04
CA GLU A 162 19.97 -1.83 -0.61
C GLU A 162 19.56 -3.18 -0.02
N THR A 163 18.27 -3.35 0.26
CA THR A 163 17.68 -4.64 0.62
C THR A 163 16.39 -4.87 -0.15
N PHE A 164 16.01 -6.13 -0.35
CA PHE A 164 14.89 -6.50 -1.22
C PHE A 164 13.95 -7.48 -0.52
N TYR A 165 12.66 -7.18 -0.59
CA TYR A 165 11.59 -8.08 -0.19
C TYR A 165 11.12 -8.93 -1.36
N LYS A 166 11.08 -10.25 -1.14
CA LYS A 166 10.55 -11.20 -2.11
C LYS A 166 9.03 -11.09 -2.22
N LYS A 167 8.49 -11.48 -3.38
CA LYS A 167 7.04 -11.63 -3.55
C LYS A 167 6.53 -12.75 -2.62
N ARG A 168 5.51 -12.45 -1.82
CA ARG A 168 4.81 -13.48 -1.02
C ARG A 168 4.00 -14.39 -1.94
N THR A 169 3.88 -15.64 -1.54
CA THR A 169 3.07 -16.69 -2.16
C THR A 169 2.00 -17.15 -1.17
N PRO A 170 0.96 -17.87 -1.61
CA PRO A 170 -0.01 -18.46 -0.69
C PRO A 170 0.64 -19.29 0.43
N LYS A 171 1.78 -19.96 0.17
CA LYS A 171 2.52 -20.73 1.17
C LYS A 171 3.06 -19.88 2.33
N ASP A 172 3.35 -18.60 2.09
CA ASP A 172 3.80 -17.68 3.15
C ASP A 172 2.66 -17.28 4.11
N SER A 173 1.44 -17.82 3.93
CA SER A 173 0.29 -17.70 4.86
C SER A 173 0.08 -18.94 5.73
N GLU A 174 1.02 -19.90 5.76
CA GLU A 174 0.95 -21.09 6.62
C GLU A 174 1.20 -20.73 8.09
N LEU A 175 0.28 -21.13 8.97
CA LEU A 175 0.40 -21.05 10.42
C LEU A 175 1.09 -22.31 10.96
N ASP A 176 1.90 -22.11 11.97
CA ASP A 176 2.46 -23.17 12.81
C ASP A 176 1.48 -23.50 13.93
N ILE A 177 0.95 -24.73 13.94
CA ILE A 177 -0.01 -25.18 14.96
C ILE A 177 0.58 -25.26 16.37
N ASN A 178 1.91 -25.21 16.50
CA ASN A 178 2.59 -25.26 17.80
C ASN A 178 2.88 -23.87 18.38
N LYS A 179 2.69 -22.80 17.58
CA LYS A 179 2.84 -21.42 18.04
C LYS A 179 1.53 -20.88 18.57
N THR A 180 1.63 -20.03 19.59
CA THR A 180 0.49 -19.29 20.13
C THR A 180 -0.08 -18.31 19.11
N ILE A 181 -1.35 -17.92 19.31
CA ILE A 181 -1.99 -16.87 18.52
C ILE A 181 -1.16 -15.58 18.54
N LYS A 182 -0.60 -15.23 19.70
CA LYS A 182 0.20 -14.01 19.89
C LYS A 182 1.47 -14.02 19.05
N GLU A 183 2.19 -15.13 19.01
CA GLU A 183 3.44 -15.27 18.23
C GLU A 183 3.20 -15.16 16.72
N GLN A 184 1.99 -15.48 16.27
CA GLN A 184 1.61 -15.44 14.85
C GLN A 184 0.70 -14.25 14.53
N PHE A 185 0.50 -13.34 15.48
CA PHE A 185 -0.47 -12.25 15.31
C PHE A 185 -0.13 -11.35 14.13
N ASN A 186 1.16 -11.10 13.88
CA ASN A 186 1.58 -10.35 12.70
C ASN A 186 1.25 -11.03 11.37
N LEU A 187 1.20 -12.37 11.33
CA LEU A 187 0.71 -13.08 10.15
C LEU A 187 -0.79 -12.84 9.98
N PHE A 188 -1.56 -12.93 11.06
CA PHE A 188 -2.99 -12.61 11.03
C PHE A 188 -3.28 -11.19 10.55
N ARG A 189 -2.44 -10.22 10.93
CA ARG A 189 -2.58 -8.82 10.49
C ARG A 189 -2.47 -8.63 8.98
N ILE A 190 -1.80 -9.52 8.26
CA ILE A 190 -1.49 -9.30 6.82
C ILE A 190 -2.19 -10.27 5.86
N VAL A 191 -2.87 -11.30 6.36
CA VAL A 191 -3.59 -12.24 5.48
C VAL A 191 -4.90 -11.63 4.98
N ASP A 192 -5.28 -12.03 3.77
CA ASP A 192 -6.56 -11.70 3.17
C ASP A 192 -7.46 -12.93 3.28
N ASN A 193 -8.56 -12.83 4.04
CA ASN A 193 -9.48 -13.95 4.30
C ASN A 193 -10.05 -14.59 3.01
N GLU A 194 -10.04 -13.87 1.89
CA GLU A 194 -10.59 -14.33 0.62
C GLU A 194 -9.50 -14.69 -0.39
N LYS A 195 -8.49 -13.83 -0.57
CA LYS A 195 -7.48 -14.00 -1.64
C LYS A 195 -6.32 -14.90 -1.24
N TYR A 196 -5.87 -14.83 0.01
CA TYR A 196 -4.71 -15.59 0.51
C TYR A 196 -4.84 -15.82 2.02
N PRO A 197 -5.84 -16.61 2.44
CA PRO A 197 -6.17 -16.76 3.85
C PRO A 197 -5.05 -17.47 4.62
N ALA A 198 -5.01 -17.26 5.93
CA ALA A 198 -4.18 -18.07 6.79
C ALA A 198 -4.66 -19.52 6.74
N PHE A 199 -3.73 -20.47 6.73
CA PHE A 199 -4.05 -21.89 6.71
C PHE A 199 -3.08 -22.68 7.58
N PHE A 200 -3.47 -23.88 7.99
CA PHE A 200 -2.58 -24.79 8.70
C PHE A 200 -2.85 -26.24 8.28
N LYS A 201 -1.86 -27.10 8.53
CA LYS A 201 -1.99 -28.55 8.32
C LYS A 201 -2.10 -29.24 9.66
N PHE A 202 -3.04 -30.17 9.77
CA PHE A 202 -3.14 -31.06 10.92
C PHE A 202 -3.41 -32.48 10.43
N LYS A 203 -2.44 -33.37 10.66
CA LYS A 203 -2.37 -34.69 10.01
C LYS A 203 -2.44 -34.51 8.49
N ASP A 204 -3.29 -35.28 7.80
CA ASP A 204 -3.41 -35.25 6.33
C ASP A 204 -4.40 -34.20 5.80
N LYS A 205 -4.87 -33.29 6.67
CA LYS A 205 -5.88 -32.27 6.30
C LYS A 205 -5.31 -30.86 6.40
N THR A 206 -5.72 -30.02 5.46
CA THR A 206 -5.45 -28.58 5.45
C THR A 206 -6.71 -27.82 5.84
N TYR A 207 -6.56 -26.83 6.71
CA TYR A 207 -7.63 -26.01 7.25
C TYR A 207 -7.34 -24.55 6.96
N ILE A 208 -8.38 -23.77 6.66
CA ILE A 208 -8.32 -22.32 6.54
C ILE A 208 -8.79 -21.72 7.87
N LEU A 209 -8.07 -20.71 8.35
CA LEU A 209 -8.45 -19.90 9.50
C LEU A 209 -8.71 -18.47 9.03
N LYS A 210 -9.97 -18.03 9.18
CA LYS A 210 -10.37 -16.64 8.94
C LYS A 210 -10.34 -15.85 10.24
N ILE A 211 -9.84 -14.62 10.20
CA ILE A 211 -9.78 -13.72 11.36
C ILE A 211 -10.52 -12.43 11.06
N GLU A 212 -11.34 -11.98 12.01
CA GLU A 212 -12.09 -10.73 11.93
C GLU A 212 -12.02 -10.00 13.26
N SER A 213 -11.92 -8.68 13.21
CA SER A 213 -12.00 -7.81 14.38
C SER A 213 -13.45 -7.42 14.64
N ILE A 214 -13.99 -7.77 15.81
CA ILE A 214 -15.33 -7.33 16.24
C ILE A 214 -15.23 -5.89 16.74
N LYS A 215 -16.09 -4.99 16.24
CA LYS A 215 -16.08 -3.60 16.71
C LYS A 215 -16.64 -3.52 18.14
N PRO A 216 -16.18 -2.57 18.97
CA PRO A 216 -16.67 -2.41 20.34
C PRO A 216 -18.21 -2.32 20.44
N GLN A 217 -18.87 -1.69 19.46
CA GLN A 217 -20.33 -1.54 19.41
C GLN A 217 -21.09 -2.85 19.12
N GLU A 218 -20.43 -3.86 18.55
CA GLU A 218 -21.01 -5.18 18.32
C GLU A 218 -20.92 -6.04 19.59
N ARG A 219 -19.86 -5.85 20.40
CA ARG A 219 -19.70 -6.53 21.69
C ARG A 219 -20.79 -6.18 22.71
N GLU A 220 -21.28 -4.93 22.71
CA GLU A 220 -22.38 -4.51 23.61
C GLU A 220 -23.70 -5.19 23.22
N ARG A 221 -24.00 -5.30 21.91
CA ARG A 221 -25.21 -5.97 21.41
C ARG A 221 -25.19 -7.49 21.60
N GLU A 222 -24.01 -8.11 21.58
CA GLU A 222 -23.85 -9.54 21.89
C GLU A 222 -24.03 -9.80 23.39
N ARG A 223 -23.49 -8.94 24.27
CA ARG A 223 -23.71 -9.01 25.73
C ARG A 223 -25.19 -8.85 26.09
N GLU A 224 -25.90 -7.90 25.48
CA GLU A 224 -27.35 -7.70 25.69
C GLU A 224 -28.21 -8.89 25.20
N ARG A 225 -27.68 -9.75 24.32
CA ARG A 225 -28.36 -10.99 23.86
C ARG A 225 -28.04 -12.20 24.72
N GLU A 226 -26.91 -12.19 25.42
CA GLU A 226 -26.46 -13.27 26.31
C GLU A 226 -26.97 -13.12 27.75
N GLU A 227 -27.54 -11.97 28.13
CA GLU A 227 -28.30 -11.79 29.37
C GLU A 227 -29.81 -11.99 29.09
N PRO A 228 -30.37 -13.21 29.19
CA PRO A 228 -31.82 -13.36 29.24
C PRO A 228 -32.30 -12.67 30.52
N ASN A 229 -33.24 -11.74 30.37
CA ASN A 229 -33.94 -11.06 31.48
C ASN A 229 -34.16 -12.03 32.65
N SER A 230 -33.42 -11.81 33.75
CA SER A 230 -33.66 -12.44 35.05
C SER A 230 -35.00 -12.02 35.63
#